data_AF-A0A671EWL8-F1
#
_entry.id   AF-A0A671EWL8-F1
#
_cell.length_a   1.000
_cell.length_b   1.000
_cell.length_c   1.000
_cell.angle_alpha   90.00
_cell.angle_beta   90.00
_cell.angle_gamma   90.00
#
_symmetry.space_group_name_H-M   'P 1'
#
loop_
_entity.id
_entity.type
_entity.pdbx_description
1 polymer ?
#
loop_
_entity_poly.entity_id
_entity_poly.type
_entity_poly.pdbx_seq_one_letter_code
_entity_poly.pdbx_strand_id
1 'polypeptide(L)'
;LTPLKPPAVLQPERRHLQVENGSAGSPPPCDKDSSALAFRGIPISALKSYSVLRALTTEANGWAPAVVSTEVLRAQEEWEAVDNIQPETGSQASSDQPGQLISFSEALQHFQTADLSSFKKRIQPTIRRTGLAALRHCLFGPPKLHQGLREERDLVLTIAQCGLDSRDPVHGRVLQTIYRKLTGSKFDCALHGDHWEDLGFQGANPATDLRGAGFLALLHLLYLVMDSKTLLMAQEILRLSRHHIQQFPFCLMSVNITRIAIQALREDCLSRECNRQQKVIPVVNSFYAATFLHLAYIWKTQQKTISDSGFVLKDLEVLAKKSPRRLLKTLESYLAGVSKGQASLLGAQKCCGPQAHAKELTFTGVCDLLPHSSEGTWLI
;
A
#
# COMPACT_ATOMS: atom_id res chain seq x y z
N LEU A 1 10.45 -6.08 -63.97
CA LEU A 1 10.01 -7.47 -64.19
C LEU A 1 9.56 -8.05 -62.85
N THR A 2 8.28 -7.86 -62.52
CA THR A 2 7.53 -8.68 -61.54
C THR A 2 7.12 -10.00 -62.21
N PRO A 3 6.44 -10.95 -61.54
CA PRO A 3 6.82 -11.71 -60.34
C PRO A 3 6.53 -13.22 -60.53
N LEU A 4 6.93 -14.12 -59.63
CA LEU A 4 6.31 -15.45 -59.52
C LEU A 4 6.12 -15.84 -58.05
N LYS A 5 4.89 -16.26 -57.75
CA LYS A 5 4.28 -16.63 -56.46
C LYS A 5 4.29 -18.19 -56.33
N PRO A 6 3.72 -18.84 -55.28
CA PRO A 6 4.27 -20.00 -54.56
C PRO A 6 3.52 -21.31 -54.88
N PRO A 7 3.80 -22.40 -54.14
CA PRO A 7 2.74 -23.12 -53.40
C PRO A 7 3.28 -23.73 -52.08
N ALA A 8 2.58 -24.42 -51.17
CA ALA A 8 1.18 -24.58 -50.77
C ALA A 8 1.19 -25.31 -49.39
N VAL A 9 0.09 -25.20 -48.66
CA VAL A 9 -0.23 -25.84 -47.38
C VAL A 9 -0.55 -27.33 -47.58
N LEU A 10 -0.08 -28.21 -46.68
CA LEU A 10 -0.64 -29.56 -46.47
C LEU A 10 -0.63 -29.95 -44.98
N GLN A 11 -1.81 -30.21 -44.42
CA GLN A 11 -2.02 -31.08 -43.25
C GLN A 11 -2.01 -32.55 -43.69
N PRO A 12 -1.80 -33.49 -42.75
CA PRO A 12 -2.78 -34.58 -42.57
C PRO A 12 -3.01 -34.86 -41.06
N GLU A 13 -4.24 -34.96 -40.55
CA GLU A 13 -5.27 -36.00 -40.68
C GLU A 13 -5.27 -36.99 -39.48
N ARG A 14 -6.40 -37.00 -38.76
CA ARG A 14 -6.76 -37.93 -37.68
C ARG A 14 -6.91 -39.35 -38.23
N ARG A 15 -6.58 -40.37 -37.42
CA ARG A 15 -7.22 -41.69 -37.52
C ARG A 15 -7.90 -42.05 -36.21
N HIS A 16 -9.21 -42.26 -36.30
CA HIS A 16 -10.02 -43.06 -35.40
C HIS A 16 -9.71 -44.55 -35.65
N LEU A 17 -9.65 -45.34 -34.59
CA LEU A 17 -10.10 -46.73 -34.58
C LEU A 17 -10.82 -46.98 -33.26
N GLN A 18 -11.99 -47.60 -33.37
CA GLN A 18 -12.99 -47.84 -32.35
C GLN A 18 -13.32 -49.35 -32.40
N VAL A 19 -13.88 -49.88 -31.30
CA VAL A 19 -14.68 -51.14 -31.17
C VAL A 19 -13.83 -52.42 -30.92
N GLU A 20 -14.05 -53.32 -29.95
CA GLU A 20 -15.18 -53.64 -29.05
C GLU A 20 -14.79 -54.45 -27.78
N ASN A 21 -15.62 -54.27 -26.73
CA ASN A 21 -16.08 -55.10 -25.60
C ASN A 21 -15.44 -56.45 -25.17
N GLY A 22 -15.34 -56.60 -23.84
CA GLY A 22 -15.38 -57.88 -23.11
C GLY A 22 -15.34 -57.69 -21.58
N SER A 23 -16.43 -58.02 -20.90
CA SER A 23 -16.79 -57.71 -19.50
C SER A 23 -16.11 -58.58 -18.42
N ALA A 24 -15.95 -57.99 -17.22
CA ALA A 24 -16.28 -58.52 -15.87
C ALA A 24 -15.15 -58.45 -14.83
N GLY A 25 -15.41 -57.77 -13.70
CA GLY A 25 -14.68 -57.94 -12.44
C GLY A 25 -14.46 -56.66 -11.62
N SER A 26 -15.41 -56.31 -10.76
CA SER A 26 -15.34 -55.19 -9.81
C SER A 26 -14.42 -55.46 -8.60
N PRO A 27 -13.81 -54.41 -8.02
CA PRO A 27 -13.65 -54.29 -6.56
C PRO A 27 -14.13 -52.92 -6.00
N PRO A 28 -14.29 -52.78 -4.67
CA PRO A 28 -15.24 -51.84 -4.03
C PRO A 28 -14.70 -50.41 -3.79
N PRO A 29 -15.58 -49.43 -3.44
CA PRO A 29 -15.18 -48.06 -3.19
C PRO A 29 -14.54 -47.90 -1.80
N CYS A 30 -13.43 -47.18 -1.74
CA CYS A 30 -12.78 -46.82 -0.48
C CYS A 30 -13.26 -45.44 -0.03
N ASP A 31 -14.22 -45.42 0.90
CA ASP A 31 -14.59 -44.24 1.68
C ASP A 31 -13.38 -43.78 2.50
N LYS A 32 -12.92 -42.56 2.26
CA LYS A 32 -11.90 -41.90 3.09
C LYS A 32 -12.28 -40.45 3.42
N ASP A 33 -13.51 -40.27 3.87
CA ASP A 33 -13.96 -39.05 4.55
C ASP A 33 -14.58 -39.42 5.90
N SER A 34 -13.75 -39.79 6.88
CA SER A 34 -14.13 -39.87 8.30
C SER A 34 -12.90 -39.99 9.21
N SER A 35 -12.06 -38.94 9.27
CA SER A 35 -11.15 -38.77 10.42
C SER A 35 -10.68 -37.32 10.67
N ALA A 36 -11.03 -36.34 9.83
CA ALA A 36 -10.52 -34.98 9.97
C ALA A 36 -11.32 -34.07 10.93
N LEU A 37 -12.35 -34.56 11.61
CA LEU A 37 -13.25 -33.74 12.44
C LEU A 37 -13.13 -33.93 13.97
N ALA A 38 -12.14 -34.67 14.47
CA ALA A 38 -12.09 -35.01 15.90
C ALA A 38 -11.10 -34.19 16.77
N PHE A 39 -10.49 -33.11 16.29
CA PHE A 39 -9.51 -32.35 17.08
C PHE A 39 -9.62 -30.82 17.00
N ARG A 40 -10.83 -30.28 16.86
CA ARG A 40 -11.05 -28.86 17.16
C ARG A 40 -11.40 -28.69 18.65
N GLY A 41 -10.45 -28.15 19.41
CA GLY A 41 -10.75 -27.54 20.72
C GLY A 41 -10.05 -28.12 21.95
N ILE A 42 -8.90 -28.78 21.83
CA ILE A 42 -8.14 -29.23 23.00
C ILE A 42 -6.98 -28.27 23.30
N PRO A 43 -6.86 -27.72 24.52
CA PRO A 43 -5.70 -26.93 24.93
C PRO A 43 -4.43 -27.79 24.95
N ILE A 44 -3.29 -27.23 24.49
CA ILE A 44 -2.00 -27.94 24.39
C ILE A 44 -1.55 -28.55 25.74
N SER A 45 -1.98 -27.98 26.86
CA SER A 45 -1.70 -28.49 28.21
C SER A 45 -2.34 -29.86 28.52
N ALA A 46 -3.37 -30.28 27.79
CA ALA A 46 -4.04 -31.57 28.00
C ALA A 46 -3.39 -32.74 27.24
N LEU A 47 -2.40 -32.49 26.37
CA LEU A 47 -1.70 -33.52 25.59
C LEU A 47 -0.51 -34.16 26.33
N LYS A 48 -0.19 -33.72 27.55
CA LYS A 48 0.89 -34.32 28.35
C LYS A 48 0.54 -35.68 28.97
N SER A 49 -0.73 -36.08 28.93
CA SER A 49 -1.24 -37.23 29.71
C SER A 49 -1.57 -38.47 28.88
N TYR A 50 -1.27 -38.49 27.58
CA TYR A 50 -1.62 -39.62 26.71
C TYR A 50 -0.37 -40.36 26.20
N SER A 51 -0.41 -41.68 26.36
CA SER A 51 0.53 -42.71 25.89
C SER A 51 0.85 -42.68 24.38
N VAL A 52 0.25 -41.76 23.64
CA VAL A 52 0.37 -41.59 22.19
C VAL A 52 1.75 -41.05 21.78
N LEU A 53 2.44 -40.31 22.64
CA LEU A 53 3.81 -39.83 22.34
C LEU A 53 4.89 -40.91 22.45
N ARG A 54 4.59 -42.08 23.04
CA ARG A 54 5.57 -43.18 23.15
C ARG A 54 5.56 -44.10 21.92
N ALA A 55 4.52 -44.04 21.09
CA ALA A 55 4.41 -44.83 19.86
C ALA A 55 5.11 -44.16 18.66
N LEU A 56 5.29 -42.84 18.69
CA LEU A 56 5.99 -42.09 17.64
C LEU A 56 7.51 -42.08 17.80
N THR A 57 8.03 -42.59 18.92
CA THR A 57 9.49 -42.62 19.20
C THR A 57 10.12 -44.01 19.04
N THR A 58 9.35 -45.06 18.73
CA THR A 58 9.87 -46.43 18.59
C THR A 58 10.20 -46.90 17.18
N GLU A 59 9.97 -46.10 16.13
CA GLU A 59 10.31 -46.48 14.73
C GLU A 59 11.25 -45.50 14.02
N ALA A 60 12.27 -45.00 14.71
CA ALA A 60 13.30 -44.17 14.09
C ALA A 60 14.72 -44.73 14.30
N ASN A 61 14.89 -46.04 14.14
CA ASN A 61 16.21 -46.69 14.07
C ASN A 61 16.53 -46.98 12.60
N GLY A 62 16.87 -45.95 11.83
CA GLY A 62 17.22 -46.13 10.42
C GLY A 62 17.31 -44.87 9.57
N TRP A 63 17.77 -43.73 10.11
CA TRP A 63 18.01 -42.53 9.30
C TRP A 63 19.39 -41.94 9.63
N ALA A 64 20.32 -42.00 8.68
CA ALA A 64 21.64 -41.38 8.74
C ALA A 64 21.54 -39.85 8.56
N PRO A 65 22.31 -39.02 9.28
CA PRO A 65 22.01 -37.59 9.44
C PRO A 65 22.09 -36.86 8.10
N ALA A 66 20.93 -36.51 7.55
CA ALA A 66 20.84 -35.58 6.44
C ALA A 66 21.14 -34.17 6.98
N VAL A 67 22.13 -33.55 6.36
CA VAL A 67 22.56 -32.15 6.46
C VAL A 67 21.50 -31.25 7.08
N VAL A 68 21.82 -30.66 8.24
CA VAL A 68 21.00 -29.63 8.88
C VAL A 68 20.72 -28.54 7.83
N SER A 69 19.45 -28.33 7.49
CA SER A 69 19.05 -27.30 6.52
C SER A 69 19.54 -25.94 6.97
N THR A 70 20.06 -25.15 6.05
CA THR A 70 20.63 -23.81 6.30
C THR A 70 19.64 -22.85 6.97
N GLU A 71 18.34 -23.10 6.81
CA GLU A 71 17.27 -22.34 7.46
C GLU A 71 17.16 -22.65 8.95
N VAL A 72 17.42 -23.89 9.38
CA VAL A 72 17.39 -24.29 10.79
C VAL A 72 18.61 -23.76 11.53
N LEU A 73 19.79 -23.75 10.88
CA LEU A 73 20.98 -23.11 11.44
C LEU A 73 20.80 -21.60 11.60
N ARG A 74 20.18 -20.94 10.61
CA ARG A 74 19.90 -19.50 10.68
C ARG A 74 18.87 -19.18 11.78
N ALA A 75 17.81 -19.97 11.89
CA ALA A 75 16.82 -19.80 12.96
C ALA A 75 17.43 -20.05 14.34
N GLN A 76 18.39 -20.97 14.48
CA GLN A 76 19.11 -21.21 15.73
C GLN A 76 20.06 -20.04 16.04
N GLU A 77 20.81 -19.52 15.07
CA GLU A 77 21.68 -18.36 15.24
C GLU A 77 20.90 -17.08 15.59
N GLU A 78 19.75 -16.87 14.96
CA GLU A 78 18.85 -15.76 15.29
C GLU A 78 18.29 -15.88 16.71
N TRP A 79 18.11 -17.11 17.22
CA TRP A 79 17.58 -17.35 18.56
C TRP A 79 18.64 -17.23 19.66
N GLU A 80 19.86 -17.72 19.40
CA GLU A 80 21.03 -17.55 20.28
C GLU A 80 21.51 -16.08 20.35
N ALA A 81 21.22 -15.28 19.31
CA ALA A 81 21.51 -13.84 19.30
C ALA A 81 20.57 -13.02 20.22
N VAL A 82 19.40 -13.55 20.60
CA VAL A 82 18.44 -12.87 21.49
C VAL A 82 18.86 -12.97 22.96
N ASP A 83 19.55 -14.05 23.35
CA ASP A 83 19.94 -14.30 24.75
C ASP A 83 21.21 -13.54 25.20
N ASN A 84 21.97 -12.93 24.27
CA ASN A 84 23.26 -12.28 24.56
C ASN A 84 23.20 -10.73 24.66
N ILE A 85 22.03 -10.11 24.80
CA ILE A 85 21.96 -8.64 24.97
C ILE A 85 22.24 -8.27 26.43
N GLN A 86 23.51 -8.03 26.78
CA GLN A 86 23.88 -7.27 27.97
C GLN A 86 23.75 -5.75 27.70
N PRO A 87 23.32 -4.94 28.68
CA PRO A 87 23.29 -3.49 28.52
C PRO A 87 24.68 -2.91 28.73
N GLU A 88 25.49 -2.81 27.67
CA GLU A 88 26.80 -2.16 27.77
C GLU A 88 26.68 -0.63 27.86
N THR A 89 27.18 -0.14 28.98
CA THR A 89 27.37 1.28 29.31
C THR A 89 28.65 1.78 28.64
N GLY A 90 28.50 2.75 27.74
CA GLY A 90 29.56 3.70 27.38
C GLY A 90 30.57 3.25 26.33
N SER A 91 30.35 3.65 25.08
CA SER A 91 31.42 4.04 24.14
C SER A 91 30.84 4.87 22.99
N GLN A 92 31.55 5.94 22.67
CA GLN A 92 31.10 7.07 21.87
C GLN A 92 31.42 6.85 20.40
N ALA A 93 30.46 6.39 19.59
CA ALA A 93 30.49 6.46 18.12
C ALA A 93 29.09 6.21 17.50
N SER A 94 28.72 7.08 16.55
CA SER A 94 27.56 7.03 15.62
C SER A 94 26.13 6.96 16.19
N SER A 95 25.35 7.98 15.84
CA SER A 95 23.90 8.12 16.05
C SER A 95 23.09 7.17 15.14
N ASP A 96 23.19 5.86 15.35
CA ASP A 96 22.19 4.91 14.86
C ASP A 96 21.32 4.48 16.05
N GLN A 97 20.18 5.13 16.20
CA GLN A 97 19.14 4.72 17.15
C GLN A 97 18.09 3.89 16.38
N PRO A 98 18.04 2.56 16.56
CA PRO A 98 16.97 1.74 16.01
C PRO A 98 15.61 2.27 16.48
N GLY A 99 14.66 2.48 15.56
CA GLY A 99 13.30 2.92 15.88
C GLY A 99 12.97 4.41 15.69
N GLN A 100 13.90 5.26 15.25
CA GLN A 100 13.59 6.68 14.97
C GLN A 100 12.98 6.88 13.57
N LEU A 101 11.73 7.35 13.54
CA LEU A 101 11.02 7.75 12.31
C LEU A 101 11.83 8.79 11.52
N ILE A 102 11.88 8.66 10.21
CA ILE A 102 12.55 9.62 9.32
C ILE A 102 11.60 10.72 8.88
N SER A 103 12.08 11.96 8.85
CA SER A 103 11.31 13.08 8.28
C SER A 103 11.41 13.13 6.75
N PHE A 104 10.44 13.77 6.08
CA PHE A 104 10.54 13.99 4.64
C PHE A 104 11.80 14.79 4.26
N SER A 105 12.15 15.81 5.03
CA SER A 105 13.33 16.65 4.77
C SER A 105 14.64 15.87 4.89
N GLU A 106 14.75 14.99 5.88
CA GLU A 106 15.91 14.11 6.08
C GLU A 106 16.06 13.12 4.92
N ALA A 107 14.97 12.46 4.53
CA ALA A 107 14.98 11.55 3.39
C ALA A 107 15.32 12.27 2.08
N LEU A 108 14.80 13.50 1.87
CA LEU A 108 15.13 14.30 0.70
C LEU A 108 16.60 14.76 0.72
N GLN A 109 17.12 15.16 1.87
CA GLN A 109 18.50 15.59 2.04
C GLN A 109 19.49 14.49 1.67
N HIS A 110 19.19 13.23 2.01
CA HIS A 110 19.99 12.08 1.58
C HIS A 110 20.18 12.04 0.05
N PHE A 111 19.12 12.26 -0.73
CA PHE A 111 19.23 12.31 -2.20
C PHE A 111 19.88 13.60 -2.73
N GLN A 112 19.87 14.67 -1.95
CA GLN A 112 20.56 15.91 -2.32
C GLN A 112 22.08 15.80 -2.16
N THR A 113 22.55 14.98 -1.22
CA THR A 113 23.97 14.81 -0.92
C THR A 113 24.59 13.56 -1.55
N ALA A 114 23.78 12.55 -1.90
CA ALA A 114 24.25 11.34 -2.57
C ALA A 114 24.78 11.59 -3.99
N ASP A 115 25.75 10.79 -4.44
CA ASP A 115 26.18 10.78 -5.84
C ASP A 115 25.12 10.09 -6.71
N LEU A 116 24.27 10.91 -7.33
CA LEU A 116 23.23 10.45 -8.25
C LEU A 116 23.61 10.67 -9.72
N SER A 117 24.88 10.88 -10.03
CA SER A 117 25.34 11.23 -11.39
C SER A 117 24.94 10.19 -12.45
N SER A 118 25.00 8.91 -12.12
CA SER A 118 24.59 7.79 -12.99
C SER A 118 23.09 7.78 -13.29
N PHE A 119 22.26 8.19 -12.33
CA PHE A 119 20.82 8.33 -12.48
C PHE A 119 20.46 9.62 -13.24
N LYS A 120 21.13 10.73 -12.93
CA LYS A 120 20.93 12.04 -13.59
C LYS A 120 21.18 11.97 -15.10
N LYS A 121 22.14 11.17 -15.57
CA LYS A 121 22.39 10.95 -17.01
C LYS A 121 21.25 10.24 -17.75
N ARG A 122 20.40 9.49 -17.03
CA ARG A 122 19.30 8.69 -17.62
C ARG A 122 17.97 9.43 -17.68
N ILE A 123 17.84 10.57 -17.00
CA ILE A 123 16.57 11.29 -16.96
C ILE A 123 16.25 11.91 -18.33
N GLN A 124 14.96 11.94 -18.64
CA GLN A 124 14.42 12.80 -19.69
C GLN A 124 13.63 13.92 -19.00
N PRO A 125 14.20 15.14 -18.89
CA PRO A 125 13.59 16.21 -18.10
C PRO A 125 12.29 16.77 -18.67
N THR A 126 12.18 16.78 -20.00
CA THR A 126 11.03 17.32 -20.72
C THR A 126 10.73 16.46 -21.93
N ILE A 127 9.45 16.33 -22.27
CA ILE A 127 9.03 15.65 -23.50
C ILE A 127 9.25 16.59 -24.68
N ARG A 128 10.09 16.17 -25.65
CA ARG A 128 10.27 16.91 -26.90
C ARG A 128 9.01 16.84 -27.73
N ARG A 129 8.51 18.00 -28.16
CA ARG A 129 7.37 18.14 -29.07
C ARG A 129 7.88 18.51 -30.45
N THR A 130 7.32 17.91 -31.50
CA THR A 130 7.71 18.14 -32.89
C THR A 130 6.52 18.60 -33.74
N GLY A 131 6.80 19.25 -34.87
CA GLY A 131 5.79 19.68 -35.86
C GLY A 131 4.70 20.60 -35.29
N LEU A 132 3.46 20.36 -35.71
CA LEU A 132 2.29 21.16 -35.30
C LEU A 132 2.04 21.13 -33.78
N ALA A 133 2.42 20.05 -33.09
CA ALA A 133 2.30 19.97 -31.63
C ALA A 133 3.24 20.96 -30.93
N ALA A 134 4.43 21.21 -31.49
CA ALA A 134 5.36 22.21 -30.99
C ALA A 134 4.81 23.63 -31.19
N LEU A 135 4.23 23.92 -32.36
CA LEU A 135 3.62 25.22 -32.65
C LEU A 135 2.41 25.49 -31.72
N ARG A 136 1.50 24.51 -31.58
CA ARG A 136 0.36 24.61 -30.66
C ARG A 136 0.80 24.84 -29.22
N HIS A 137 1.86 24.17 -28.79
CA HIS A 137 2.43 24.36 -27.45
C HIS A 137 3.08 25.74 -27.29
N CYS A 138 3.72 26.27 -28.33
CA CYS A 138 4.29 27.60 -28.29
C CYS A 138 3.22 28.69 -28.08
N LEU A 139 2.07 28.54 -28.74
CA LEU A 139 0.99 29.53 -28.70
C LEU A 139 0.03 29.34 -27.52
N PHE A 140 -0.26 28.10 -27.13
CA PHE A 140 -1.32 27.78 -26.16
C PHE A 140 -0.86 26.82 -25.04
N GLY A 141 0.42 26.45 -25.01
CA GLY A 141 0.97 25.55 -24.00
C GLY A 141 1.23 26.24 -22.65
N PRO A 142 1.49 25.46 -21.59
CA PRO A 142 1.95 26.00 -20.32
C PRO A 142 3.28 26.76 -20.49
N PRO A 143 3.57 27.73 -19.60
CA PRO A 143 4.86 28.41 -19.59
C PRO A 143 5.98 27.41 -19.32
N LYS A 144 7.18 27.69 -19.85
CA LYS A 144 8.36 26.89 -19.53
C LYS A 144 8.77 27.09 -18.06
N LEU A 145 9.34 26.05 -17.47
CA LEU A 145 9.90 26.13 -16.13
C LEU A 145 11.10 27.12 -16.08
N HIS A 146 11.12 28.01 -15.08
CA HIS A 146 12.22 28.95 -14.86
C HIS A 146 13.56 28.24 -14.67
N GLN A 147 14.66 28.87 -15.08
CA GLN A 147 15.98 28.24 -15.06
C GLN A 147 16.43 27.81 -13.67
N GLY A 148 16.21 28.64 -12.64
CA GLY A 148 16.55 28.32 -11.24
C GLY A 148 15.79 27.12 -10.65
N LEU A 149 14.69 26.70 -11.27
CA LEU A 149 13.87 25.57 -10.82
C LEU A 149 14.24 24.25 -11.52
N ARG A 150 15.12 24.28 -12.51
CA ARG A 150 15.45 23.09 -13.30
C ARG A 150 16.22 22.05 -12.50
N GLU A 151 17.11 22.46 -11.59
CA GLU A 151 17.84 21.51 -10.75
C GLU A 151 16.91 20.76 -9.79
N GLU A 152 15.92 21.43 -9.18
CA GLU A 152 14.93 20.72 -8.36
C GLU A 152 14.09 19.74 -9.19
N ARG A 153 13.67 20.12 -10.40
CA ARG A 153 12.97 19.22 -11.32
C ARG A 153 13.84 18.00 -11.65
N ASP A 154 15.10 18.24 -11.99
CA ASP A 154 16.02 17.18 -12.40
C ASP A 154 16.33 16.26 -11.22
N LEU A 155 16.42 16.78 -9.99
CA LEU A 155 16.50 15.97 -8.77
C LEU A 155 15.27 15.07 -8.58
N VAL A 156 14.05 15.62 -8.69
CA VAL A 156 12.81 14.82 -8.60
C VAL A 156 12.81 13.67 -9.61
N LEU A 157 13.18 13.96 -10.86
CA LEU A 157 13.24 12.94 -11.91
C LEU A 157 14.39 11.95 -11.72
N THR A 158 15.48 12.37 -11.07
CA THR A 158 16.62 11.52 -10.73
C THR A 158 16.25 10.54 -9.62
N ILE A 159 15.57 11.00 -8.56
CA ILE A 159 15.05 10.14 -7.49
C ILE A 159 14.06 9.11 -8.05
N ALA A 160 13.27 9.49 -9.06
CA ALA A 160 12.38 8.57 -9.76
C ALA A 160 13.10 7.49 -10.59
N GLN A 161 14.42 7.62 -10.81
CA GLN A 161 15.25 6.57 -11.41
C GLN A 161 15.93 5.68 -10.35
N CYS A 162 15.96 6.09 -9.09
CA CYS A 162 16.52 5.30 -7.99
C CYS A 162 15.57 4.16 -7.63
N GLY A 163 16.08 2.94 -7.48
CA GLY A 163 15.33 1.82 -6.93
C GLY A 163 15.34 1.83 -5.40
N LEU A 164 14.52 0.99 -4.78
CA LEU A 164 14.66 0.67 -3.36
C LEU A 164 15.90 -0.21 -3.17
N ASP A 165 16.92 0.32 -2.50
CA ASP A 165 18.14 -0.40 -2.13
C ASP A 165 18.08 -0.81 -0.65
N SER A 166 18.08 -2.11 -0.37
CA SER A 166 18.06 -2.65 0.99
C SER A 166 19.39 -2.47 1.74
N ARG A 167 20.48 -2.13 1.05
CA ARG A 167 21.78 -1.84 1.67
C ARG A 167 21.87 -0.41 2.19
N ASP A 168 20.95 0.46 1.76
CA ASP A 168 20.87 1.82 2.23
C ASP A 168 19.96 1.91 3.47
N PRO A 169 20.49 2.29 4.65
CA PRO A 169 19.69 2.37 5.86
C PRO A 169 18.58 3.44 5.79
N VAL A 170 18.78 4.52 5.03
CA VAL A 170 17.77 5.58 4.86
C VAL A 170 16.57 5.03 4.12
N HIS A 171 16.79 4.21 3.10
CA HIS A 171 15.74 3.56 2.35
C HIS A 171 14.85 2.67 3.21
N GLY A 172 15.46 1.84 4.06
CA GLY A 172 14.74 1.00 5.01
C GLY A 172 13.91 1.82 6.01
N ARG A 173 14.50 2.87 6.58
CA ARG A 173 13.83 3.78 7.52
C ARG A 173 12.63 4.49 6.90
N VAL A 174 12.71 4.91 5.64
CA VAL A 174 11.57 5.51 4.91
C VAL A 174 10.41 4.53 4.85
N LEU A 175 10.69 3.30 4.43
CA LEU A 175 9.68 2.26 4.25
C LEU A 175 9.01 1.88 5.60
N GLN A 176 9.82 1.67 6.65
CA GLN A 176 9.34 1.39 8.00
C GLN A 176 8.53 2.57 8.59
N THR A 177 8.95 3.81 8.33
CA THR A 177 8.22 5.01 8.76
C THR A 177 6.84 5.08 8.12
N ILE A 178 6.74 4.80 6.81
CA ILE A 178 5.46 4.74 6.10
C ILE A 178 4.56 3.69 6.74
N TYR A 179 5.08 2.48 6.96
CA TYR A 179 4.32 1.40 7.58
C TYR A 179 3.79 1.78 8.96
N ARG A 180 4.66 2.29 9.84
CA ARG A 180 4.30 2.68 11.21
C ARG A 180 3.27 3.80 11.23
N LYS A 181 3.40 4.81 10.37
CA LYS A 181 2.42 5.90 10.30
C LYS A 181 1.05 5.44 9.80
N LEU A 182 1.00 4.55 8.81
CA LEU A 182 -0.24 4.06 8.23
C LEU A 182 -0.96 3.07 9.14
N THR A 183 -0.22 2.18 9.80
CA THR A 183 -0.78 1.08 10.60
C THR A 183 -0.92 1.41 12.09
N GLY A 184 -0.15 2.38 12.59
CA GLY A 184 -0.01 2.63 14.03
C GLY A 184 0.94 1.66 14.73
N SER A 185 1.68 0.81 13.99
CA SER A 185 2.67 -0.09 14.57
C SER A 185 3.72 0.68 15.36
N LYS A 186 4.05 0.16 16.55
CA LYS A 186 5.13 0.69 17.40
C LYS A 186 6.50 0.14 17.04
N PHE A 187 6.53 -1.01 16.35
CA PHE A 187 7.75 -1.73 15.98
C PHE A 187 8.06 -1.54 14.51
N ASP A 188 9.36 -1.58 14.20
CA ASP A 188 9.85 -1.60 12.84
C ASP A 188 9.54 -2.98 12.22
N CYS A 189 9.13 -2.97 10.94
CA CYS A 189 8.85 -4.19 10.19
C CYS A 189 10.04 -4.57 9.31
N ALA A 190 10.09 -5.84 8.90
CA ALA A 190 11.08 -6.31 7.95
C ALA A 190 10.89 -5.61 6.59
N LEU A 191 11.99 -5.39 5.84
CA LEU A 191 11.90 -4.77 4.51
C LEU A 191 11.20 -5.68 3.48
N HIS A 192 11.00 -6.95 3.82
CA HIS A 192 10.31 -7.95 3.02
C HIS A 192 9.32 -8.72 3.90
N GLY A 193 8.15 -9.06 3.36
CA GLY A 193 7.13 -9.88 4.02
C GLY A 193 5.69 -9.50 3.65
N ASP A 194 4.75 -10.38 3.98
CA ASP A 194 3.34 -10.30 3.54
C ASP A 194 2.61 -9.04 4.04
N HIS A 195 3.10 -8.41 5.11
CA HIS A 195 2.57 -7.14 5.63
C HIS A 195 2.62 -5.98 4.61
N TRP A 196 3.43 -6.09 3.54
CA TRP A 196 3.41 -5.14 2.44
C TRP A 196 2.18 -5.30 1.54
N GLU A 197 1.68 -6.52 1.38
CA GLU A 197 0.45 -6.81 0.64
C GLU A 197 -0.76 -6.22 1.35
N ASP A 198 -0.76 -6.19 2.69
CA ASP A 198 -1.80 -5.53 3.50
C ASP A 198 -1.91 -4.02 3.25
N LEU A 199 -0.81 -3.38 2.81
CA LEU A 199 -0.81 -1.97 2.39
C LEU A 199 -1.12 -1.80 0.88
N GLY A 200 -1.27 -2.90 0.14
CA GLY A 200 -1.61 -2.91 -1.28
C GLY A 200 -0.40 -2.85 -2.23
N PHE A 201 0.76 -3.33 -1.80
CA PHE A 201 1.82 -3.75 -2.74
C PHE A 201 1.44 -5.08 -3.41
N GLN A 202 2.04 -5.42 -4.56
CA GLN A 202 1.70 -6.65 -5.30
C GLN A 202 2.28 -7.93 -4.68
N GLY A 203 3.24 -7.80 -3.77
CA GLY A 203 3.83 -8.93 -3.07
C GLY A 203 4.68 -8.49 -1.87
N ALA A 204 5.31 -9.47 -1.23
CA ALA A 204 6.18 -9.26 -0.08
C ALA A 204 7.40 -8.34 -0.29
N ASN A 205 7.74 -7.96 -1.53
CA ASN A 205 8.85 -7.05 -1.83
C ASN A 205 8.38 -5.76 -2.52
N PRO A 206 8.28 -4.63 -1.78
CA PRO A 206 7.88 -3.34 -2.35
C PRO A 206 8.73 -2.87 -3.53
N ALA A 207 10.02 -3.25 -3.60
CA ALA A 207 10.91 -2.82 -4.68
C ALA A 207 10.39 -3.23 -6.07
N THR A 208 9.62 -4.31 -6.15
CA THR A 208 9.09 -4.85 -7.42
C THR A 208 8.02 -3.96 -8.05
N ASP A 209 7.26 -3.23 -7.22
CA ASP A 209 6.18 -2.33 -7.64
C ASP A 209 6.67 -0.95 -8.08
N LEU A 210 7.83 -0.51 -7.57
CA LEU A 210 8.37 0.84 -7.78
C LEU A 210 8.90 1.08 -9.20
N ARG A 211 8.73 0.14 -10.14
CA ARG A 211 9.16 0.29 -11.53
C ARG A 211 8.53 1.54 -12.16
N GLY A 212 9.35 2.35 -12.84
CA GLY A 212 8.94 3.58 -13.53
C GLY A 212 8.58 4.77 -12.64
N ALA A 213 8.41 4.58 -11.32
CA ALA A 213 8.23 5.65 -10.34
C ALA A 213 9.46 5.83 -9.43
N GLY A 214 10.26 4.77 -9.26
CA GLY A 214 11.44 4.72 -8.41
C GLY A 214 11.15 5.06 -6.95
N PHE A 215 12.18 5.52 -6.26
CA PHE A 215 12.13 5.90 -4.87
C PHE A 215 11.24 7.12 -4.62
N LEU A 216 10.94 7.91 -5.67
CA LEU A 216 10.03 9.05 -5.58
C LEU A 216 8.63 8.61 -5.09
N ALA A 217 8.17 7.40 -5.42
CA ALA A 217 6.89 6.91 -4.93
C ALA A 217 6.88 6.71 -3.40
N LEU A 218 8.00 6.26 -2.83
CA LEU A 218 8.15 6.17 -1.38
C LEU A 218 8.28 7.56 -0.74
N LEU A 219 8.99 8.51 -1.35
CA LEU A 219 9.01 9.89 -0.86
C LEU A 219 7.63 10.56 -0.89
N HIS A 220 6.82 10.30 -1.91
CA HIS A 220 5.44 10.77 -1.96
C HIS A 220 4.56 10.16 -0.88
N LEU A 221 4.68 8.85 -0.63
CA LEU A 221 4.00 8.21 0.50
C LEU A 221 4.46 8.77 1.84
N LEU A 222 5.78 8.96 2.02
CA LEU A 222 6.35 9.57 3.21
C LEU A 222 5.77 10.98 3.43
N TYR A 223 5.80 11.83 2.39
CA TYR A 223 5.17 13.15 2.42
C TYR A 223 3.71 13.10 2.87
N LEU A 224 2.94 12.14 2.34
CA LEU A 224 1.53 11.96 2.67
C LEU A 224 1.29 11.69 4.16
N VAL A 225 2.23 11.00 4.83
CA VAL A 225 2.05 10.53 6.21
C VAL A 225 2.79 11.39 7.25
N MET A 226 3.46 12.46 6.82
CA MET A 226 4.20 13.36 7.73
C MET A 226 3.31 14.39 8.45
N ASP A 227 2.44 15.09 7.71
CA ASP A 227 1.52 16.08 8.28
C ASP A 227 0.25 15.41 8.82
N SER A 228 -0.32 15.93 9.91
CA SER A 228 -1.49 15.32 10.55
C SER A 228 -2.72 15.29 9.63
N LYS A 229 -2.92 16.31 8.79
CA LYS A 229 -4.09 16.41 7.90
C LYS A 229 -3.95 15.47 6.71
N THR A 230 -2.75 15.38 6.14
CA THR A 230 -2.47 14.43 5.05
C THR A 230 -2.43 13.00 5.56
N LEU A 231 -1.98 12.77 6.81
CA LEU A 231 -2.03 11.46 7.45
C LEU A 231 -3.47 10.98 7.65
N LEU A 232 -4.36 11.84 8.14
CA LEU A 232 -5.79 11.53 8.24
C LEU A 232 -6.37 11.15 6.88
N MET A 233 -6.05 11.94 5.84
CA MET A 233 -6.43 11.62 4.47
C MET A 233 -5.90 10.24 4.03
N ALA A 234 -4.63 9.94 4.29
CA ALA A 234 -4.01 8.66 3.95
C ALA A 234 -4.71 7.49 4.66
N GLN A 235 -5.03 7.65 5.95
CA GLN A 235 -5.74 6.64 6.74
C GLN A 235 -7.17 6.42 6.24
N GLU A 236 -7.88 7.46 5.82
CA GLU A 236 -9.21 7.33 5.23
C GLU A 236 -9.16 6.57 3.89
N ILE A 237 -8.18 6.89 3.04
CA ILE A 237 -7.97 6.17 1.77
C ILE A 237 -7.56 4.72 2.05
N LEU A 238 -6.69 4.48 3.03
CA LEU A 238 -6.31 3.12 3.44
C LEU A 238 -7.52 2.34 3.98
N ARG A 239 -8.45 2.97 4.69
CA ARG A 239 -9.68 2.28 5.11
C ARG A 239 -10.54 1.84 3.92
N LEU A 240 -10.51 2.56 2.80
CA LEU A 240 -11.18 2.13 1.56
C LEU A 240 -10.57 0.84 0.98
N SER A 241 -9.29 0.55 1.26
CA SER A 241 -8.66 -0.73 0.86
C SER A 241 -9.33 -1.94 1.52
N ARG A 242 -9.84 -1.77 2.73
CA ARG A 242 -10.50 -2.81 3.53
C ARG A 242 -11.99 -2.93 3.23
N HIS A 243 -12.51 -2.17 2.28
CA HIS A 243 -13.91 -2.26 1.88
C HIS A 243 -14.16 -3.57 1.12
N HIS A 244 -15.06 -4.41 1.64
CA HIS A 244 -15.34 -5.76 1.13
C HIS A 244 -15.65 -5.85 -0.38
N ILE A 245 -16.27 -4.82 -0.98
CA ILE A 245 -16.54 -4.77 -2.43
C ILE A 245 -15.44 -4.01 -3.20
N GLN A 246 -15.19 -2.75 -2.85
CA GLN A 246 -14.36 -1.85 -3.67
C GLN A 246 -12.86 -2.17 -3.65
N GLN A 247 -12.34 -2.74 -2.54
CA GLN A 247 -10.96 -3.21 -2.37
C GLN A 247 -9.89 -2.29 -3.03
N PHE A 248 -9.75 -1.06 -2.53
CA PHE A 248 -8.80 -0.08 -3.07
C PHE A 248 -7.33 -0.46 -2.83
N PRO A 249 -6.50 -0.75 -3.86
CA PRO A 249 -5.12 -1.17 -3.63
C PRO A 249 -4.21 0.04 -3.36
N PHE A 250 -4.07 0.42 -2.08
CA PHE A 250 -3.53 1.71 -1.64
C PHE A 250 -2.13 2.03 -2.19
N CYS A 251 -1.12 1.19 -1.92
CA CYS A 251 0.25 1.45 -2.37
C CYS A 251 0.39 1.38 -3.90
N LEU A 252 -0.22 0.39 -4.56
CA LEU A 252 -0.20 0.28 -6.02
C LEU A 252 -0.82 1.51 -6.71
N MET A 253 -1.92 2.04 -6.17
CA MET A 253 -2.53 3.28 -6.67
C MET A 253 -1.63 4.48 -6.43
N SER A 254 -1.03 4.60 -5.24
CA SER A 254 -0.06 5.65 -4.92
C SER A 254 1.13 5.67 -5.90
N VAL A 255 1.68 4.50 -6.24
CA VAL A 255 2.76 4.36 -7.24
C VAL A 255 2.29 4.89 -8.61
N ASN A 256 1.07 4.55 -9.04
CA ASN A 256 0.51 5.06 -10.29
C ASN A 256 0.29 6.59 -10.27
N ILE A 257 -0.15 7.16 -9.15
CA ILE A 257 -0.25 8.63 -9.01
C ILE A 257 1.14 9.28 -9.13
N THR A 258 2.18 8.66 -8.57
CA THR A 258 3.54 9.14 -8.73
C THR A 258 3.98 9.13 -10.20
N ARG A 259 3.63 8.08 -10.96
CA ARG A 259 3.88 8.06 -12.42
C ARG A 259 3.16 9.21 -13.14
N ILE A 260 1.91 9.50 -12.77
CA ILE A 260 1.17 10.65 -13.31
C ILE A 260 1.88 11.97 -12.98
N ALA A 261 2.37 12.14 -11.75
CA ALA A 261 3.14 13.32 -11.34
C ALA A 261 4.44 13.49 -12.13
N ILE A 262 5.19 12.41 -12.35
CA ILE A 262 6.39 12.40 -13.18
C ILE A 262 6.06 12.86 -14.61
N GLN A 263 4.99 12.32 -15.21
CA GLN A 263 4.60 12.70 -16.57
C GLN A 263 4.10 14.14 -16.65
N ALA A 264 3.27 14.58 -15.69
CA ALA A 264 2.82 15.97 -15.61
C ALA A 264 3.99 16.96 -15.48
N LEU A 265 5.06 16.58 -14.77
CA LEU A 265 6.27 17.38 -14.66
C LEU A 265 7.06 17.40 -15.98
N ARG A 266 7.24 16.25 -16.64
CA ARG A 266 7.93 16.14 -17.94
C ARG A 266 7.19 16.86 -19.07
N GLU A 267 5.88 16.95 -18.98
CA GLU A 267 5.01 17.62 -19.97
C GLU A 267 4.81 19.11 -19.68
N ASP A 268 5.53 19.70 -18.72
CA ASP A 268 5.39 21.10 -18.31
C ASP A 268 4.00 21.47 -17.73
N CYS A 269 3.14 20.50 -17.44
CA CYS A 269 1.80 20.75 -16.89
C CYS A 269 1.86 21.50 -15.54
N LEU A 270 2.91 21.23 -14.76
CA LEU A 270 3.13 21.84 -13.44
C LEU A 270 3.93 23.16 -13.51
N SER A 271 4.54 23.49 -14.64
CA SER A 271 5.50 24.60 -14.76
C SER A 271 4.92 25.96 -14.34
N ARG A 272 3.65 26.23 -14.66
CA ARG A 272 2.97 27.46 -14.22
C ARG A 272 2.91 27.56 -12.69
N GLU A 273 2.62 26.45 -12.03
CA GLU A 273 2.46 26.41 -10.58
C GLU A 273 3.82 26.45 -9.88
N CYS A 274 4.81 25.71 -10.40
CA CYS A 274 6.19 25.77 -9.93
C CYS A 274 6.76 27.20 -10.04
N ASN A 275 6.56 27.86 -11.19
CA ASN A 275 6.99 29.24 -11.39
C ASN A 275 6.24 30.21 -10.46
N ARG A 276 4.96 29.98 -10.18
CA ARG A 276 4.18 30.82 -9.24
C ARG A 276 4.73 30.74 -7.82
N GLN A 277 5.10 29.53 -7.37
CA GLN A 277 5.58 29.29 -6.00
C GLN A 277 7.10 29.40 -5.85
N GLN A 278 7.85 29.50 -6.95
CA GLN A 278 9.32 29.42 -6.98
C GLN A 278 9.86 28.14 -6.31
N LYS A 279 9.15 27.02 -6.42
CA LYS A 279 9.52 25.73 -5.86
C LYS A 279 8.97 24.60 -6.73
N VAL A 280 9.70 23.50 -6.88
CA VAL A 280 9.24 22.32 -7.64
C VAL A 280 8.79 21.21 -6.71
N ILE A 281 9.64 20.84 -5.74
CA ILE A 281 9.38 19.65 -4.90
C ILE A 281 8.05 19.76 -4.12
N PRO A 282 7.76 20.86 -3.41
CA PRO A 282 6.48 21.00 -2.70
C PRO A 282 5.27 21.01 -3.65
N VAL A 283 5.41 21.55 -4.86
CA VAL A 283 4.34 21.57 -5.87
C VAL A 283 4.05 20.16 -6.38
N VAL A 284 5.09 19.38 -6.68
CA VAL A 284 4.97 17.99 -7.12
C VAL A 284 4.35 17.12 -6.01
N ASN A 285 4.80 17.26 -4.77
CA ASN A 285 4.23 16.56 -3.62
C ASN A 285 2.75 16.90 -3.39
N SER A 286 2.40 18.19 -3.46
CA SER A 286 1.01 18.64 -3.31
C SER A 286 0.15 18.15 -4.48
N PHE A 287 0.69 18.14 -5.69
CA PHE A 287 0.02 17.59 -6.87
C PHE A 287 -0.25 16.09 -6.73
N TYR A 288 0.72 15.33 -6.23
CA TYR A 288 0.55 13.91 -5.88
C TYR A 288 -0.59 13.73 -4.87
N ALA A 289 -0.57 14.43 -3.74
CA ALA A 289 -1.59 14.32 -2.71
C ALA A 289 -2.99 14.71 -3.24
N ALA A 290 -3.07 15.78 -4.04
CA ALA A 290 -4.32 16.24 -4.64
C ALA A 290 -4.89 15.23 -5.64
N THR A 291 -4.03 14.61 -6.43
CA THR A 291 -4.42 13.59 -7.41
C THR A 291 -4.87 12.31 -6.70
N PHE A 292 -4.20 11.92 -5.62
CA PHE A 292 -4.56 10.75 -4.82
C PHE A 292 -5.90 10.94 -4.07
N LEU A 293 -6.12 12.14 -3.50
CA LEU A 293 -7.41 12.54 -2.94
C LEU A 293 -8.53 12.42 -3.99
N HIS A 294 -8.30 12.92 -5.20
CA HIS A 294 -9.30 12.88 -6.26
C HIS A 294 -9.58 11.45 -6.74
N LEU A 295 -8.54 10.62 -6.86
CA LEU A 295 -8.69 9.19 -7.14
C LEU A 295 -9.59 8.52 -6.10
N ALA A 296 -9.28 8.70 -4.82
CA ALA A 296 -10.05 8.07 -3.75
C ALA A 296 -11.49 8.58 -3.70
N TYR A 297 -11.71 9.86 -4.00
CA TYR A 297 -13.05 10.42 -4.14
C TYR A 297 -13.84 9.77 -5.28
N ILE A 298 -13.26 9.67 -6.48
CA ILE A 298 -13.89 9.00 -7.63
C ILE A 298 -14.18 7.54 -7.28
N TRP A 299 -13.18 6.84 -6.76
CA TRP A 299 -13.26 5.42 -6.44
C TRP A 299 -14.44 5.16 -5.51
N LYS A 300 -14.50 5.91 -4.41
CA LYS A 300 -15.56 5.80 -3.41
C LYS A 300 -16.94 6.19 -3.94
N THR A 301 -17.06 7.37 -4.54
CA THR A 301 -18.37 7.93 -4.92
C THR A 301 -19.02 7.19 -6.08
N GLN A 302 -18.21 6.67 -6.99
CA GLN A 302 -18.69 5.90 -8.14
C GLN A 302 -18.63 4.39 -7.91
N GLN A 303 -18.34 3.94 -6.68
CA GLN A 303 -18.25 2.52 -6.29
C GLN A 303 -17.34 1.72 -7.23
N LYS A 304 -16.16 2.28 -7.56
CA LYS A 304 -15.19 1.62 -8.43
C LYS A 304 -14.58 0.41 -7.75
N THR A 305 -14.13 -0.51 -8.59
CA THR A 305 -13.45 -1.74 -8.18
C THR A 305 -12.10 -1.84 -8.89
N ILE A 306 -11.31 -2.86 -8.53
CA ILE A 306 -10.03 -3.14 -9.17
C ILE A 306 -10.17 -3.29 -10.69
N SER A 307 -11.29 -3.85 -11.18
CA SER A 307 -11.58 -4.00 -12.61
C SER A 307 -11.71 -2.67 -13.36
N ASP A 308 -12.08 -1.58 -12.67
CA ASP A 308 -12.19 -0.24 -13.25
C ASP A 308 -10.86 0.51 -13.31
N SER A 309 -9.83 0.02 -12.62
CA SER A 309 -8.58 0.75 -12.34
C SER A 309 -7.94 1.37 -13.58
N GLY A 310 -7.82 0.62 -14.67
CA GLY A 310 -7.21 1.09 -15.92
C GLY A 310 -7.93 2.30 -16.51
N PHE A 311 -9.26 2.29 -16.52
CA PHE A 311 -10.06 3.41 -17.03
C PHE A 311 -9.99 4.62 -16.09
N VAL A 312 -10.12 4.38 -14.78
CA VAL A 312 -10.07 5.43 -13.77
C VAL A 312 -8.72 6.16 -13.79
N LEU A 313 -7.61 5.42 -13.87
CA LEU A 313 -6.27 6.02 -13.92
C LEU A 313 -6.04 6.83 -15.20
N LYS A 314 -6.55 6.36 -16.34
CA LYS A 314 -6.44 7.07 -17.63
C LYS A 314 -7.20 8.40 -17.60
N ASP A 315 -8.45 8.39 -17.12
CA ASP A 315 -9.27 9.60 -17.03
C ASP A 315 -8.69 10.58 -16.00
N LEU A 316 -8.18 10.06 -14.88
CA LEU A 316 -7.51 10.83 -13.85
C LEU A 316 -6.25 11.52 -14.38
N GLU A 317 -5.41 10.82 -15.15
CA GLU A 317 -4.21 11.38 -15.76
C GLU A 317 -4.54 12.57 -16.66
N VAL A 318 -5.55 12.41 -17.53
CA VAL A 318 -6.03 13.48 -18.42
C VAL A 318 -6.50 14.68 -17.61
N LEU A 319 -7.32 14.46 -16.58
CA LEU A 319 -7.83 15.53 -15.73
C LEU A 319 -6.70 16.26 -14.99
N ALA A 320 -5.78 15.49 -14.40
CA ALA A 320 -4.70 16.01 -13.57
C ALA A 320 -3.73 16.87 -14.38
N LYS A 321 -3.38 16.43 -15.59
CA LYS A 321 -2.55 17.20 -16.53
C LYS A 321 -3.26 18.43 -17.08
N LYS A 322 -4.56 18.34 -17.36
CA LYS A 322 -5.36 19.46 -17.90
C LYS A 322 -5.59 20.58 -16.88
N SER A 323 -5.77 20.23 -15.61
CA SER A 323 -6.23 21.17 -14.59
C SER A 323 -5.54 21.05 -13.23
N PRO A 324 -4.19 21.08 -13.17
CA PRO A 324 -3.44 20.87 -11.93
C PRO A 324 -3.79 21.87 -10.83
N ARG A 325 -4.00 23.15 -11.20
CA ARG A 325 -4.42 24.19 -10.25
C ARG A 325 -5.79 23.90 -9.60
N ARG A 326 -6.72 23.27 -10.34
CA ARG A 326 -8.03 22.90 -9.79
C ARG A 326 -7.87 21.81 -8.73
N LEU A 327 -7.08 20.79 -9.03
CA LEU A 327 -6.78 19.72 -8.06
C LEU A 327 -6.12 20.26 -6.80
N LEU A 328 -5.11 21.13 -6.95
CA LEU A 328 -4.44 21.74 -5.81
C LEU A 328 -5.40 22.55 -4.93
N LYS A 329 -6.29 23.36 -5.52
CA LYS A 329 -7.33 24.08 -4.77
C LYS A 329 -8.31 23.14 -4.05
N THR A 330 -8.66 22.01 -4.67
CA THR A 330 -9.50 20.99 -4.03
C THR A 330 -8.81 20.39 -2.80
N LEU A 331 -7.51 20.08 -2.91
CA LEU A 331 -6.71 19.62 -1.77
C LEU A 331 -6.65 20.67 -0.66
N GLU A 332 -6.34 21.93 -1.00
CA GLU A 332 -6.30 23.05 -0.04
C GLU A 332 -7.63 23.17 0.71
N SER A 333 -8.75 23.12 -0.01
CA SER A 333 -10.10 23.18 0.58
C SER A 333 -10.38 21.99 1.49
N TYR A 334 -9.99 20.78 1.08
CA TYR A 334 -10.14 19.57 1.87
C TYR A 334 -9.34 19.66 3.18
N LEU A 335 -8.03 20.00 3.10
CA LEU A 335 -7.17 20.10 4.29
C LEU A 335 -7.61 21.23 5.23
N ALA A 336 -8.15 22.34 4.70
CA ALA A 336 -8.77 23.39 5.50
C ALA A 336 -10.03 22.88 6.23
N GLY A 337 -10.84 22.06 5.57
CA GLY A 337 -12.01 21.41 6.18
C GLY A 337 -11.64 20.39 7.25
N VAL A 338 -10.57 19.60 7.06
CA VAL A 338 -10.03 18.68 8.08
C VAL A 338 -9.62 19.45 9.33
N SER A 339 -8.97 20.61 9.17
CA SER A 339 -8.56 21.48 10.29
C SER A 339 -9.74 21.98 11.12
N LYS A 340 -10.93 22.07 10.54
CA LYS A 340 -12.17 22.50 11.20
C LYS A 340 -13.01 21.32 11.72
N GLY A 341 -12.56 20.07 11.55
CA GLY A 341 -13.34 18.87 11.84
C GLY A 341 -14.54 18.65 10.90
N GLN A 342 -14.55 19.31 9.73
CA GLN A 342 -15.70 19.38 8.81
C GLN A 342 -15.55 18.54 7.55
N ALA A 343 -14.33 18.07 7.22
CA ALA A 343 -14.09 17.25 6.03
C ALA A 343 -13.69 15.82 6.41
N SER A 344 -14.37 14.87 5.78
CA SER A 344 -14.00 13.45 5.75
C SER A 344 -14.28 12.95 4.35
N LEU A 345 -13.28 12.36 3.68
CA LEU A 345 -13.44 11.72 2.38
C LEU A 345 -14.43 10.55 2.48
N LEU A 346 -14.48 9.90 3.64
CA LEU A 346 -15.39 8.80 3.93
C LEU A 346 -16.78 9.24 4.40
N GLY A 347 -16.99 10.54 4.62
CA GLY A 347 -18.19 11.06 5.28
C GLY A 347 -18.18 10.66 6.76
N ALA A 348 -18.80 11.48 7.62
CA ALA A 348 -19.03 11.07 8.99
C ALA A 348 -19.82 9.75 8.96
N GLN A 349 -19.20 8.67 9.43
CA GLN A 349 -19.95 7.47 9.77
C GLN A 349 -20.88 7.89 10.91
N LYS A 350 -22.12 8.29 10.58
CA LYS A 350 -23.21 8.20 11.52
C LYS A 350 -23.26 6.72 11.88
N CYS A 351 -22.64 6.35 12.99
CA CYS A 351 -23.12 5.22 13.76
C CYS A 351 -24.56 5.60 14.11
N CYS A 352 -25.52 5.22 13.28
CA CYS A 352 -26.89 5.06 13.72
C CYS A 352 -26.86 3.92 14.73
N GLY A 353 -26.47 4.24 15.96
CA GLY A 353 -26.98 3.50 17.10
C GLY A 353 -28.50 3.68 17.09
N PRO A 354 -29.28 2.62 17.36
CA PRO A 354 -30.71 2.80 17.55
C PRO A 354 -30.91 3.89 18.60
N GLN A 355 -31.77 4.86 18.27
CA GLN A 355 -32.26 5.88 19.18
C GLN A 355 -33.01 5.16 20.31
N ALA A 356 -32.28 4.69 21.32
CA ALA A 356 -32.84 4.35 22.60
C ALA A 356 -32.96 5.65 23.36
N HIS A 357 -34.21 6.11 23.55
CA HIS A 357 -34.54 7.17 24.48
C HIS A 357 -33.84 6.88 25.82
N ALA A 358 -32.83 7.69 26.14
CA ALA A 358 -32.24 7.72 27.46
C ALA A 358 -33.29 8.25 28.44
N LYS A 359 -34.05 7.35 29.06
CA LYS A 359 -34.65 7.64 30.36
C LYS A 359 -33.53 7.55 31.38
N GLU A 360 -33.25 8.69 31.98
CA GLU A 360 -32.40 8.89 33.14
C GLU A 360 -32.80 7.88 34.23
N LEU A 361 -31.96 6.86 34.44
CA LEU A 361 -32.11 5.93 35.56
C LEU A 361 -31.45 6.59 36.77
N THR A 362 -32.26 7.28 37.57
CA THR A 362 -31.89 7.71 38.92
C THR A 362 -31.66 6.48 39.79
N PHE A 363 -30.39 6.24 40.10
CA PHE A 363 -29.96 5.26 41.11
C PHE A 363 -30.49 5.69 42.48
N THR A 364 -31.52 4.99 42.96
CA THR A 364 -32.04 5.13 44.33
C THR A 364 -31.59 3.92 45.14
N GLY A 365 -30.89 4.20 46.23
CA GLY A 365 -30.33 3.21 47.13
C GLY A 365 -31.42 2.36 47.79
N VAL A 366 -31.11 1.08 47.97
CA VAL A 366 -31.92 0.10 48.69
C VAL A 366 -31.96 0.47 50.16
N CYS A 367 -33.08 1.07 50.59
CA CYS A 367 -33.75 0.91 51.88
C CYS A 367 -34.89 1.93 51.92
N ASP A 368 -36.13 1.46 51.70
CA ASP A 368 -37.28 1.73 52.57
C ASP A 368 -38.58 1.37 51.82
N LEU A 369 -39.35 0.50 52.46
CA LEU A 369 -40.65 0.01 52.02
C LEU A 369 -41.67 1.16 51.99
N LEU A 370 -42.36 1.34 50.87
CA LEU A 370 -43.54 2.21 50.79
C LEU A 370 -44.82 1.38 51.00
N PRO A 371 -45.76 1.81 51.85
CA PRO A 371 -47.02 1.11 52.06
C PRO A 371 -48.03 1.39 50.93
N HIS A 372 -48.96 0.45 50.79
CA HIS A 372 -49.98 0.35 49.74
C HIS A 372 -51.00 1.49 49.67
N SER A 373 -51.36 1.81 48.42
CA SER A 373 -52.68 2.18 47.85
C SER A 373 -53.72 2.96 48.66
N SER A 374 -54.27 4.02 48.07
CA SER A 374 -55.68 4.05 47.62
C SER A 374 -56.03 5.35 46.85
N GLU A 375 -56.79 5.13 45.79
CA GLU A 375 -57.81 5.93 45.09
C GLU A 375 -57.97 7.44 45.32
N GLY A 376 -58.22 8.16 44.21
CA GLY A 376 -59.41 9.02 44.14
C GLY A 376 -59.27 10.44 43.58
N THR A 377 -59.74 10.59 42.33
CA THR A 377 -60.72 11.62 41.91
C THR A 377 -60.27 13.07 41.62
N TRP A 378 -60.31 13.39 40.32
CA TRP A 378 -60.77 14.60 39.61
C TRP A 378 -60.77 16.01 40.26
N LEU A 379 -60.11 16.92 39.52
CA LEU A 379 -60.36 18.37 39.26
C LEU A 379 -61.22 19.17 40.26
N ILE A 380 -60.64 20.25 40.81
CA ILE A 380 -60.74 21.65 40.32
C ILE A 380 -59.42 22.36 40.69
#